data_AF-A0A3B9PPE6-F1
#
_entry.id   AF-A0A3B9PPE6-F1
#
_cell.length_a   1.000
_cell.length_b   1.000
_cell.length_c   1.000
_cell.angle_alpha   90.00
_cell.angle_beta   90.00
_cell.angle_gamma   90.00
#
_symmetry.space_group_name_H-M   'P 1'
#
loop_
_entity.id
_entity.type
_entity.pdbx_description
1 polymer ?
#
loop_
_entity_poly.entity_id
_entity_poly.type
_entity_poly.pdbx_seq_one_letter_code
_entity_poly.pdbx_strand_id
1 'polypeptide(L)'
;MILRSLLAAVVLFAAFGASAQPAPVTNSRMVPTQVQPGADAALDERQAREWGLHLEEWARYRQLMQGPLGVYSPQLDPLTALGIEARSEEERRRYAELQVQAEARRVGKTLAYQRAYDAGWQLLFPGQPRVSLPGAKAQGAGNTGSGRLAVFVKADCAPCAQRVQQLQAAGTAFDLYMV
;
A
#
# COMPACT_ATOMS: atom_id res chain seq x y z
N MET A 1 -85.58 -26.88 34.69
CA MET A 1 -85.47 -27.76 35.88
C MET A 1 -85.66 -29.19 35.42
N ILE A 2 -84.78 -30.08 35.91
CA ILE A 2 -84.87 -31.54 35.93
C ILE A 2 -84.31 -32.31 34.71
N LEU A 3 -83.26 -33.05 35.06
CA LEU A 3 -82.44 -34.04 34.39
C LEU A 3 -83.22 -35.33 34.09
N ARG A 4 -82.98 -35.98 32.95
CA ARG A 4 -83.15 -37.43 32.78
C ARG A 4 -82.07 -38.03 31.89
N SER A 5 -81.43 -39.04 32.44
CA SER A 5 -80.41 -39.93 31.90
C SER A 5 -80.81 -40.57 30.58
N LEU A 6 -79.82 -40.94 29.75
CA LEU A 6 -79.94 -42.07 28.81
C LEU A 6 -78.57 -42.66 28.49
N LEU A 7 -78.61 -43.98 28.32
CA LEU A 7 -77.53 -44.96 28.35
C LEU A 7 -76.52 -44.86 27.19
N ALA A 8 -75.34 -45.39 27.50
CA ALA A 8 -74.16 -45.56 26.66
C ALA A 8 -74.36 -46.51 25.45
N ALA A 9 -73.58 -46.24 24.39
CA ALA A 9 -73.16 -47.25 23.42
C ALA A 9 -71.66 -47.04 23.14
N VAL A 10 -70.88 -48.08 23.44
CA VAL A 10 -69.43 -48.17 23.24
C VAL A 10 -69.15 -48.49 21.77
N VAL A 11 -68.29 -47.71 21.13
CA VAL A 11 -67.72 -48.02 19.81
C VAL A 11 -66.21 -48.14 19.96
N LEU A 12 -65.67 -49.34 19.73
CA LEU A 12 -64.23 -49.60 19.64
C LEU A 12 -63.69 -48.95 18.36
N PHE A 13 -62.79 -47.97 18.51
CA PHE A 13 -61.95 -47.47 17.43
C PHE A 13 -60.53 -48.05 17.57
N ALA A 14 -60.08 -48.73 16.51
CA ALA A 14 -58.71 -49.22 16.37
C ALA A 14 -57.75 -48.03 16.23
N ALA A 15 -56.84 -47.85 17.19
CA ALA A 15 -55.76 -46.88 17.08
C ALA A 15 -54.61 -47.48 16.25
N PHE A 16 -54.55 -47.13 14.97
CA PHE A 16 -53.29 -47.19 14.22
C PHE A 16 -52.38 -46.07 14.75
N GLY A 17 -51.38 -46.44 15.56
CA GLY A 17 -50.34 -45.52 15.98
C GLY A 17 -49.43 -45.17 14.79
N ALA A 18 -49.67 -44.04 14.14
CA ALA A 18 -48.69 -43.43 13.26
C ALA A 18 -47.60 -42.77 14.12
N SER A 19 -46.42 -43.38 14.19
CA SER A 19 -45.25 -42.77 14.82
C SER A 19 -44.63 -41.74 13.87
N ALA A 20 -44.83 -40.46 14.16
CA ALA A 20 -44.07 -39.39 13.52
C ALA A 20 -42.64 -39.40 14.09
N GLN A 21 -41.65 -39.80 13.28
CA GLN A 21 -40.24 -39.63 13.65
C GLN A 21 -39.83 -38.16 13.45
N PRO A 22 -39.16 -37.51 14.42
CA PRO A 22 -38.59 -36.20 14.19
C PRO A 22 -37.46 -36.30 13.16
N ALA A 23 -37.46 -35.41 12.17
CA ALA A 23 -36.37 -35.30 11.21
C ALA A 23 -35.04 -35.04 11.94
N PRO A 24 -33.91 -35.62 11.48
CA PRO A 24 -32.62 -35.36 12.10
C PRO A 24 -32.27 -33.88 11.91
N VAL A 25 -32.27 -33.15 13.03
CA VAL A 25 -31.75 -31.79 13.08
C VAL A 25 -30.23 -31.90 13.01
N THR A 26 -29.66 -31.69 11.83
CA THR A 26 -28.22 -31.53 11.68
C THR A 26 -27.83 -30.24 12.38
N ASN A 27 -27.38 -30.37 13.64
CA ASN A 27 -26.71 -29.28 14.34
C ASN A 27 -25.41 -28.99 13.59
N SER A 28 -25.39 -27.86 12.87
CA SER A 28 -24.14 -27.31 12.32
C SER A 28 -23.23 -26.97 13.50
N ARG A 29 -22.30 -27.86 13.80
CA ARG A 29 -21.25 -27.62 14.77
C ARG A 29 -20.30 -26.62 14.12
N MET A 30 -20.49 -25.33 14.39
CA MET A 30 -19.43 -24.36 14.15
C MET A 30 -18.23 -24.78 14.99
N VAL A 31 -17.25 -25.43 14.35
CA VAL A 31 -15.93 -25.62 14.92
C VAL A 31 -15.34 -24.23 15.00
N PRO A 32 -15.05 -23.69 16.20
CA PRO A 32 -14.31 -22.46 16.29
C PRO A 32 -12.95 -22.73 15.65
N THR A 33 -12.59 -21.98 14.61
CA THR A 33 -11.20 -21.93 14.15
C THR A 33 -10.37 -21.47 15.34
N GLN A 34 -9.70 -22.40 16.02
CA GLN A 34 -8.62 -22.04 16.92
C GLN A 34 -7.57 -21.35 16.07
N VAL A 35 -7.46 -20.03 16.19
CA VAL A 35 -6.32 -19.25 15.71
C VAL A 35 -5.10 -19.92 16.34
N GLN A 36 -4.31 -20.66 15.55
CA GLN A 36 -3.12 -21.32 16.06
C GLN A 36 -2.13 -20.24 16.48
N PRO A 37 -1.69 -20.18 17.76
CA PRO A 37 -0.70 -19.21 18.21
C PRO A 37 0.61 -19.22 17.38
N GLY A 38 0.92 -20.34 16.72
CA GLY A 38 2.06 -20.46 15.82
C GLY A 38 1.92 -19.72 14.49
N ALA A 39 0.70 -19.47 14.00
CA ALA A 39 0.47 -18.75 12.75
C ALA A 39 0.80 -17.26 12.89
N ASP A 40 0.44 -16.66 14.02
CA ASP A 40 0.71 -15.25 14.31
C ASP A 40 2.20 -14.99 14.56
N ALA A 41 2.88 -15.90 15.27
CA ALA A 41 4.33 -15.82 15.45
C ALA A 41 5.09 -15.90 14.11
N ALA A 42 4.67 -16.81 13.22
CA ALA A 42 5.27 -16.93 11.88
C ALA A 42 4.99 -15.70 10.99
N LEU A 43 3.85 -15.03 11.17
CA LEU A 43 3.54 -13.76 10.51
C LEU A 43 4.47 -12.65 11.01
N ASP A 44 4.59 -12.49 12.32
CA ASP A 44 5.44 -11.48 12.95
C ASP A 44 6.90 -11.65 12.53
N GLU A 45 7.41 -12.87 12.52
CA GLU A 45 8.77 -13.13 12.05
C GLU A 45 8.98 -12.74 10.58
N ARG A 46 7.99 -13.02 9.71
CA ARG A 46 8.07 -12.60 8.30
C ARG A 46 8.08 -11.09 8.18
N GLN A 47 7.19 -10.40 8.90
CA GLN A 47 7.11 -8.95 8.88
C GLN A 47 8.41 -8.31 9.41
N ALA A 48 8.93 -8.80 10.54
CA ALA A 48 10.21 -8.35 11.07
C ALA A 48 11.34 -8.48 10.01
N ARG A 49 11.44 -9.65 9.36
CA ARG A 49 12.44 -9.91 8.31
C ARG A 49 12.30 -8.99 7.09
N GLU A 50 11.07 -8.70 6.65
CA GLU A 50 10.83 -7.80 5.51
C GLU A 50 11.34 -6.38 5.76
N TRP A 51 11.28 -5.93 7.02
CA TRP A 51 11.79 -4.63 7.46
C TRP A 51 13.25 -4.66 7.92
N GLY A 52 13.91 -5.83 7.91
CA GLY A 52 15.28 -5.99 8.42
C GLY A 52 15.40 -5.83 9.94
N LEU A 53 14.29 -6.08 10.65
CA LEU A 53 14.17 -5.97 12.10
C LEU A 53 14.33 -7.33 12.78
N HIS A 54 14.80 -7.31 14.02
CA HIS A 54 14.66 -8.45 14.93
C HIS A 54 13.22 -8.55 15.46
N LEU A 55 12.87 -9.73 15.99
CA LEU A 55 11.50 -9.99 16.47
C LEU A 55 11.14 -9.08 17.65
N GLU A 56 12.09 -8.75 18.52
CA GLU A 56 11.86 -7.82 19.64
C GLU A 56 11.59 -6.39 19.16
N GLU A 57 12.24 -5.98 18.07
CA GLU A 57 12.05 -4.67 17.46
C GLU A 57 10.67 -4.56 16.80
N TRP A 58 10.22 -5.63 16.15
CA TRP A 58 8.87 -5.74 15.62
C TRP A 58 7.81 -5.68 16.73
N ALA A 59 8.01 -6.41 17.83
CA ALA A 59 7.12 -6.37 18.99
C ALA A 59 7.03 -4.96 19.58
N ARG A 60 8.18 -4.27 19.73
CA ARG A 60 8.21 -2.88 20.19
C ARG A 60 7.48 -1.94 19.24
N TYR A 61 7.68 -2.07 17.93
CA TYR A 61 6.93 -1.29 16.94
C TYR A 61 5.41 -1.42 17.16
N ARG A 62 4.90 -2.65 17.29
CA ARG A 62 3.47 -2.88 17.54
C ARG A 62 2.99 -2.23 18.84
N GLN A 63 3.81 -2.24 19.89
CA GLN A 63 3.48 -1.58 21.15
C GLN A 63 3.46 -0.04 21.01
N LEU A 64 4.43 0.55 20.31
CA LEU A 64 4.47 2.00 20.06
C LEU A 64 3.23 2.46 19.28
N MET A 65 2.81 1.68 18.28
CA MET A 65 1.61 1.97 17.48
C MET A 65 0.29 1.79 18.23
N GLN A 66 0.29 1.13 19.40
CA GLN A 66 -0.86 1.09 20.31
C GLN A 66 -0.90 2.31 21.25
N GLY A 67 0.18 3.10 21.28
CA GLY A 67 0.31 4.29 22.12
C GLY A 67 0.06 5.61 21.37
N PRO A 68 0.46 6.75 21.97
CA PRO A 68 0.25 8.08 21.40
C PRO A 68 0.79 8.24 19.97
N LEU A 69 1.93 7.62 19.64
CA LEU A 69 2.50 7.69 18.29
C LEU A 69 1.52 7.14 17.24
N GLY A 70 0.90 5.99 17.52
CA GLY A 70 -0.10 5.41 16.63
C GLY A 70 -1.41 6.20 16.58
N VAL A 71 -1.77 6.92 17.64
CA VAL A 71 -2.91 7.86 17.62
C VAL A 71 -2.65 9.03 16.68
N TYR A 72 -1.46 9.62 16.73
CA TYR A 72 -1.09 10.73 15.86
C TYR A 72 -0.81 10.28 14.41
N SER A 73 -0.22 9.10 14.23
CA SER A 73 0.23 8.58 12.94
C SER A 73 -0.11 7.09 12.77
N PRO A 74 -1.38 6.71 12.50
CA PRO A 74 -1.83 5.31 12.51
C PRO A 74 -1.21 4.39 11.45
N GLN A 75 -0.59 4.95 10.40
CA GLN A 75 -0.04 4.21 9.26
C GLN A 75 1.47 4.44 9.09
N LEU A 76 2.14 4.77 10.19
CA LEU A 76 3.58 4.99 10.19
C LEU A 76 4.32 3.68 9.93
N ASP A 77 5.33 3.71 9.08
CA ASP A 77 6.14 2.53 8.83
C ASP A 77 7.00 2.16 10.07
N PRO A 78 7.37 0.88 10.23
CA PRO A 78 8.08 0.42 11.42
C PRO A 78 9.43 1.09 11.68
N LEU A 79 10.20 1.38 10.63
CA LEU A 79 11.54 1.97 10.77
C LEU A 79 11.45 3.44 11.16
N THR A 80 10.50 4.19 10.59
CA THR A 80 10.22 5.57 11.01
C THR A 80 9.69 5.61 12.44
N ALA A 81 8.76 4.72 12.80
CA ALA A 81 8.21 4.65 14.16
C ALA A 81 9.30 4.37 15.21
N LEU A 82 10.12 3.35 14.96
CA LEU A 82 11.23 2.99 15.85
C LEU A 82 12.34 4.05 15.87
N GLY A 83 12.57 4.76 14.76
CA GLY A 83 13.53 5.85 14.66
C GLY A 83 13.13 7.11 15.43
N ILE A 84 11.85 7.50 15.39
CA ILE A 84 11.31 8.62 16.18
C ILE A 84 11.40 8.31 17.69
N GLU A 85 11.05 7.09 18.07
CA GLU A 85 11.02 6.63 19.47
C GLU A 85 12.34 5.96 19.90
N ALA A 86 13.44 6.20 19.18
CA ALA A 86 14.74 5.59 19.45
C ALA A 86 15.28 6.02 20.83
N ARG A 87 15.82 5.06 21.58
CA ARG A 87 16.35 5.22 22.95
C ARG A 87 17.78 5.75 22.98
N SER A 88 18.46 5.73 21.83
CA SER A 88 19.83 6.24 21.70
C SER A 88 20.10 6.73 20.28
N GLU A 89 21.18 7.48 20.11
CA GLU A 89 21.63 7.95 18.79
C GLU A 89 22.04 6.79 17.87
N GLU A 90 22.62 5.73 18.43
CA GLU A 90 23.01 4.54 17.67
C GLU A 90 21.79 3.79 17.14
N GLU A 91 20.75 3.66 17.97
CA GLU A 91 19.48 3.04 17.59
C GLU A 91 18.80 3.90 16.49
N ARG A 92 18.77 5.22 16.66
CA ARG A 92 18.22 6.15 15.66
C ARG A 92 18.96 6.05 14.32
N ARG A 93 20.29 6.05 14.36
CA ARG A 93 21.13 5.91 13.17
C ARG A 93 20.87 4.58 12.46
N ARG A 94 20.83 3.46 13.19
CA ARG A 94 20.57 2.14 12.61
C ARG A 94 19.22 2.09 11.89
N TYR A 95 18.16 2.62 12.49
CA TYR A 95 16.84 2.65 11.84
C TYR A 95 16.81 3.58 10.62
N ALA A 96 17.48 4.73 10.68
CA ALA A 96 17.61 5.61 9.52
C ALA A 96 18.36 4.93 8.36
N GLU A 97 19.45 4.21 8.64
CA GLU A 97 20.18 3.46 7.62
C GLU A 97 19.34 2.34 6.99
N LEU A 98 18.58 1.60 7.81
CA LEU A 98 17.62 0.60 7.32
C LEU A 98 16.54 1.24 6.43
N GLN A 99 16.03 2.42 6.82
CA GLN A 99 15.01 3.14 6.06
C GLN A 99 15.53 3.59 4.69
N VAL A 100 16.74 4.13 4.63
CA VAL A 100 17.39 4.51 3.36
C VAL A 100 17.53 3.32 2.44
N GLN A 101 17.96 2.17 2.96
CA GLN A 101 18.07 0.95 2.16
C GLN A 101 16.71 0.42 1.68
N ALA A 102 15.68 0.46 2.53
CA ALA A 102 14.33 0.07 2.18
C ALA A 102 13.77 0.96 1.07
N GLU A 103 13.93 2.28 1.19
CA GLU A 103 13.45 3.23 0.18
C GLU A 103 14.22 3.11 -1.13
N ALA A 104 15.54 2.91 -1.10
CA ALA A 104 16.33 2.63 -2.30
C ALA A 104 15.80 1.40 -3.07
N ARG A 105 15.47 0.30 -2.36
CA ARG A 105 14.84 -0.88 -2.97
C ARG A 105 13.45 -0.58 -3.52
N ARG A 106 12.62 0.18 -2.79
CA ARG A 106 11.26 0.55 -3.21
C ARG A 106 11.28 1.41 -4.46
N VAL A 107 12.10 2.45 -4.49
CA VAL A 107 12.29 3.33 -5.65
C VAL A 107 12.83 2.53 -6.84
N GLY A 108 13.82 1.65 -6.62
CA GLY A 108 14.33 0.77 -7.67
C GLY A 108 13.25 -0.08 -8.34
N LYS A 109 12.38 -0.72 -7.54
CA LYS A 109 11.22 -1.49 -8.05
C LYS A 109 10.23 -0.59 -8.81
N THR A 110 9.95 0.58 -8.26
CA THR A 110 9.02 1.55 -8.86
C THR A 110 9.53 2.03 -10.22
N LEU A 111 10.81 2.36 -10.33
CA LEU A 111 11.46 2.76 -11.59
C LEU A 111 11.48 1.62 -12.61
N ALA A 112 11.75 0.39 -12.17
CA ALA A 112 11.71 -0.78 -13.05
C ALA A 112 10.30 -0.97 -13.65
N TYR A 113 9.26 -0.87 -12.81
CA TYR A 113 7.88 -0.92 -13.27
C TYR A 113 7.53 0.26 -14.18
N GLN A 114 7.95 1.47 -13.84
CA GLN A 114 7.69 2.66 -14.66
C GLN A 114 8.25 2.48 -16.08
N ARG A 115 9.47 1.95 -16.23
CA ARG A 115 10.04 1.67 -17.56
C ARG A 115 9.23 0.64 -18.35
N ALA A 116 8.74 -0.40 -17.68
CA ALA A 116 7.89 -1.42 -18.31
C ALA A 116 6.53 -0.83 -18.72
N TYR A 117 5.94 -0.01 -17.86
CA TYR A 117 4.74 0.77 -18.17
C TYR A 117 5.00 1.72 -19.34
N ASP A 118 6.19 2.30 -19.40
CA ASP A 118 6.56 3.22 -20.46
C ASP A 118 6.64 2.52 -21.82
N ALA A 119 7.33 1.38 -21.88
CA ALA A 119 7.37 0.54 -23.06
C ALA A 119 5.96 0.04 -23.44
N GLY A 120 5.16 -0.40 -22.47
CA GLY A 120 3.80 -0.87 -22.70
C GLY A 120 2.90 0.18 -23.37
N TRP A 121 2.97 1.43 -22.92
CA TRP A 121 2.20 2.52 -23.55
C TRP A 121 2.61 2.77 -24.99
N GLN A 122 3.92 2.75 -25.30
CA GLN A 122 4.39 2.97 -26.67
C GLN A 122 3.87 1.90 -27.64
N LEU A 123 3.75 0.66 -27.16
CA LEU A 123 3.22 -0.45 -27.94
C LEU A 123 1.70 -0.36 -28.12
N LEU A 124 0.98 -0.02 -27.06
CA LEU A 124 -0.49 -0.06 -27.05
C LEU A 124 -1.15 1.22 -27.57
N PHE A 125 -0.47 2.38 -27.45
CA PHE A 125 -1.00 3.70 -27.81
C PHE A 125 0.03 4.52 -28.61
N PRO A 126 0.46 4.05 -29.80
CA PRO A 126 1.46 4.74 -30.59
C PRO A 126 0.97 6.13 -31.03
N GLY A 127 1.83 7.14 -30.88
CA GLY A 127 1.53 8.53 -31.24
C GLY A 127 0.59 9.28 -30.29
N GLN A 128 0.01 8.61 -29.29
CA GLN A 128 -0.85 9.26 -28.30
C GLN A 128 0.00 9.84 -27.15
N PRO A 129 -0.10 11.15 -26.85
CA PRO A 129 0.60 11.74 -25.72
C PRO A 129 0.07 11.17 -24.40
N ARG A 130 0.97 10.79 -23.49
CA ARG A 130 0.59 10.29 -22.14
C ARG A 130 -0.15 11.32 -21.32
N VAL A 131 0.28 12.56 -21.44
CA VAL A 131 -0.31 13.72 -20.76
C VAL A 131 -0.66 14.72 -21.84
N SER A 132 -1.95 14.99 -22.00
CA SER A 132 -2.42 16.15 -22.74
C SER A 132 -2.60 17.27 -21.74
N LEU A 133 -1.89 18.37 -21.92
CA LEU A 133 -2.08 19.59 -21.13
C LEU A 133 -2.87 20.59 -21.98
N PRO A 134 -4.20 20.69 -21.79
CA PRO A 134 -4.99 21.67 -22.53
C PRO A 134 -4.47 23.09 -22.21
N GLY A 135 -4.04 23.81 -23.24
CA GLY A 135 -3.42 25.13 -23.13
C GLY A 135 -1.88 25.14 -23.27
N ALA A 136 -1.22 23.99 -23.19
CA ALA A 136 0.17 23.85 -23.60
C ALA A 136 0.21 23.82 -25.13
N LYS A 137 0.60 24.92 -25.77
CA LYS A 137 0.72 25.00 -27.23
C LYS A 137 1.65 23.88 -27.72
N ALA A 138 1.10 22.96 -28.51
CA ALA A 138 1.84 21.90 -29.18
C ALA A 138 2.95 22.51 -30.06
N GLN A 139 4.05 21.77 -30.14
CA GLN A 139 5.29 22.12 -30.81
C GLN A 139 5.04 22.53 -32.28
N GLY A 140 5.49 23.74 -32.63
CA GLY A 140 5.35 24.29 -33.99
C GLY A 140 5.63 25.80 -34.10
N ALA A 141 5.53 26.54 -33.02
CA ALA A 141 6.04 27.91 -32.93
C ALA A 141 7.00 27.97 -31.76
N GLY A 142 8.19 28.51 -32.01
CA GLY A 142 9.25 28.64 -31.03
C GLY A 142 8.71 29.14 -29.70
N ASN A 143 9.26 28.61 -28.62
CA ASN A 143 9.14 29.16 -27.29
C ASN A 143 9.15 30.69 -27.40
N THR A 144 7.98 31.34 -27.27
CA THR A 144 7.94 32.75 -26.92
C THR A 144 8.31 32.79 -25.45
N GLY A 145 9.55 32.40 -25.15
CA GLY A 145 10.11 32.51 -23.83
C GLY A 145 10.06 33.98 -23.42
N SER A 146 10.52 34.27 -22.22
CA SER A 146 10.69 35.64 -21.72
C SER A 146 11.67 36.51 -22.56
N GLY A 147 12.10 36.05 -23.74
CA GLY A 147 13.22 36.57 -24.52
C GLY A 147 14.58 36.04 -24.06
N ARG A 148 14.62 35.29 -22.95
CA ARG A 148 15.86 34.71 -22.40
C ARG A 148 16.26 33.45 -23.17
N LEU A 149 17.57 33.32 -23.42
CA LEU A 149 18.15 32.17 -24.11
C LEU A 149 18.09 30.93 -23.19
N ALA A 150 17.58 29.80 -23.68
CA ALA A 150 17.67 28.51 -22.98
C ALA A 150 18.86 27.72 -23.51
N VAL A 151 19.79 27.34 -22.63
CA VAL A 151 21.00 26.58 -22.97
C VAL A 151 20.88 25.18 -22.37
N PHE A 152 20.90 24.16 -23.21
CA PHE A 152 20.84 22.76 -22.79
C PHE A 152 22.23 22.13 -22.91
N VAL A 153 22.73 21.53 -21.83
CA VAL A 153 24.07 20.94 -21.76
C VAL A 153 24.02 19.52 -21.22
N LYS A 154 24.92 18.67 -21.71
CA LYS A 154 25.18 17.34 -21.13
C LYS A 154 26.32 17.41 -20.13
N ALA A 155 26.36 16.44 -19.22
CA ALA A 155 27.55 16.21 -18.39
C ALA A 155 28.80 16.01 -19.27
N ASP A 156 29.96 16.39 -18.74
CA ASP A 156 31.28 16.20 -19.37
C ASP A 156 31.45 16.83 -20.76
N CYS A 157 30.75 17.94 -21.03
CA CYS A 157 30.88 18.68 -22.28
C CYS A 157 31.75 19.94 -22.11
N ALA A 158 33.07 19.79 -22.27
CA ALA A 158 34.01 20.93 -22.22
C ALA A 158 33.67 22.07 -23.21
N PRO A 159 33.24 21.78 -24.47
CA PRO A 159 32.78 22.83 -25.38
C PRO A 159 31.53 23.57 -24.89
N CYS A 160 30.62 22.87 -24.20
CA CYS A 160 29.43 23.46 -23.61
C CYS A 160 29.81 24.44 -22.49
N ALA A 161 30.79 24.06 -21.64
CA ALA A 161 31.30 24.93 -20.58
C ALA A 161 31.92 26.22 -21.15
N GLN A 162 32.76 26.11 -22.19
CA GLN A 162 33.33 27.28 -22.87
C GLN A 162 32.24 28.19 -23.46
N ARG A 163 31.20 27.60 -24.07
CA ARG A 163 30.11 28.38 -24.64
C ARG A 163 29.29 29.12 -23.57
N VAL A 164 29.03 28.48 -22.44
CA VAL A 164 28.34 29.10 -21.30
C VAL A 164 29.18 30.25 -20.72
N GLN A 165 30.49 30.07 -20.57
CA GLN A 165 31.40 31.14 -20.11
C GLN A 165 31.41 32.34 -21.06
N GLN A 166 31.41 32.10 -22.37
CA GLN A 166 31.31 33.17 -23.37
C GLN A 166 29.99 33.96 -23.24
N LEU A 167 28.87 33.26 -23.04
CA LEU A 167 27.57 33.90 -22.85
C LEU A 167 27.52 34.74 -21.57
N GLN A 168 28.16 34.27 -20.50
CA GLN A 168 28.30 35.02 -19.25
C GLN A 168 29.16 36.27 -19.43
N ALA A 169 30.32 36.15 -20.08
CA ALA A 169 31.22 37.27 -20.35
C ALA A 169 30.58 38.34 -21.25
N ALA A 170 29.69 37.93 -22.15
CA ALA A 170 28.92 38.84 -23.01
C ALA A 170 27.70 39.47 -22.33
N GLY A 171 27.44 39.18 -21.04
CA GLY A 171 26.27 39.70 -20.32
C GLY A 171 24.93 39.19 -20.85
N THR A 172 24.92 38.08 -21.58
CA THR A 172 23.68 37.50 -22.14
C THR A 172 22.87 36.86 -21.02
N ALA A 173 21.60 37.23 -20.89
CA ALA A 173 20.69 36.55 -19.96
C ALA A 173 20.28 35.19 -20.54
N PHE A 174 20.62 34.11 -19.85
CA PHE A 174 20.24 32.76 -20.22
C PHE A 174 19.89 31.89 -19.01
N ASP A 175 19.12 30.84 -19.27
CA ASP A 175 18.77 29.79 -18.32
C ASP A 175 19.49 28.51 -18.76
N LEU A 176 20.24 27.87 -17.84
CA LEU A 176 21.04 26.68 -18.11
C LEU A 176 20.32 25.43 -17.60
N TYR A 177 20.13 24.46 -18.48
CA TYR A 177 19.48 23.19 -18.21
C TYR A 177 20.45 22.03 -18.46
N MET A 178 20.53 21.10 -17.52
CA MET A 178 21.26 19.84 -17.72
C MET A 178 20.30 18.79 -18.29
N VAL A 179 20.72 18.13 -19.37
CA VAL A 179 19.94 17.12 -20.12
C VAL A 179 20.75 15.85 -20.37
#